data_AF-A0A7S0WDR1-F1
#
_entry.id   AF-A0A7S0WDR1-F1
#
_cell.length_a   1.000
_cell.length_b   1.000
_cell.length_c   1.000
_cell.angle_alpha   90.00
_cell.angle_beta   90.00
_cell.angle_gamma   90.00
#
_symmetry.space_group_name_H-M   'P 1'
#
loop_
_entity.id
_entity.type
_entity.pdbx_description
1 polymer ?
#
loop_
_entity_poly.entity_id
_entity_poly.type
_entity_poly.pdbx_seq_one_letter_code
_entity_poly.pdbx_strand_id
1 'polypeptide(L)'
;VSVKGRVDYKAVQSFAKQVHHNSTSRAVTLAHISAAPSGGDDAARALEKLIKHYRERKRAGLAQTTLGGEFYLVPRGSNAEKVLHYVPLEPGQTMPSDGMLGV
;
A
#
# COMPACT_ATOMS: atom_id res chain seq x y z
N VAL A 1 -3.48 4.86 -11.68
CA VAL A 1 -2.11 4.99 -11.13
C VAL A 1 -1.19 4.09 -11.95
N SER A 2 -0.05 4.58 -12.43
CA SER A 2 0.92 3.76 -13.16
C SER A 2 2.12 3.45 -12.26
N VAL A 3 2.44 2.17 -12.09
CA VAL A 3 3.55 1.72 -11.26
C VAL A 3 4.84 1.85 -12.05
N LYS A 4 5.74 2.72 -11.59
CA LYS A 4 7.00 3.03 -12.28
C LYS A 4 8.18 2.23 -11.75
N GLY A 5 8.06 1.63 -10.57
CA GLY A 5 9.17 0.93 -9.93
C GLY A 5 8.76 0.02 -8.79
N ARG A 6 9.77 -0.47 -8.06
CA ARG A 6 9.61 -1.35 -6.90
C ARG A 6 10.55 -0.91 -5.79
N VAL A 7 10.14 -1.10 -4.55
CA VAL A 7 10.91 -0.71 -3.36
C VAL A 7 10.79 -1.75 -2.25
N ASP A 8 11.79 -1.82 -1.40
CA ASP A 8 11.82 -2.72 -0.24
C ASP A 8 10.80 -2.27 0.81
N TYR A 9 10.11 -3.23 1.45
CA TYR A 9 9.14 -2.91 2.50
C TYR A 9 9.75 -2.12 3.66
N LYS A 10 11.01 -2.38 3.99
CA LYS A 10 11.74 -1.67 5.05
C LYS A 10 11.89 -0.18 4.72
N ALA A 11 12.14 0.15 3.45
CA ALA A 11 12.26 1.54 3.04
C ALA A 11 10.90 2.26 3.13
N VAL A 12 9.80 1.60 2.73
CA VAL A 12 8.44 2.14 2.91
C VAL A 12 8.13 2.38 4.39
N GLN A 13 8.45 1.42 5.26
CA GLN A 13 8.27 1.56 6.72
C GLN A 13 9.07 2.73 7.29
N SER A 14 10.36 2.81 6.97
CA SER A 14 11.24 3.89 7.46
C SER A 14 10.74 5.26 6.99
N PHE A 15 10.31 5.35 5.73
CA PHE A 15 9.78 6.57 5.16
C PHE A 15 8.46 6.99 5.84
N ALA A 16 7.49 6.07 5.96
CA ALA A 16 6.22 6.34 6.63
C ALA A 16 6.43 6.78 8.10
N LYS A 17 7.33 6.09 8.82
CA LYS A 17 7.70 6.45 10.20
C LYS A 17 8.33 7.85 10.28
N GLN A 18 9.24 8.17 9.36
CA GLN A 18 9.89 9.48 9.31
C GLN A 18 8.88 10.59 9.06
N VAL A 19 7.97 10.41 8.10
CA VAL A 19 6.94 11.42 7.79
C VAL A 19 6.00 11.59 8.98
N HIS A 20 5.50 10.50 9.55
CA HIS A 20 4.54 10.56 10.64
C HIS A 20 5.09 11.24 11.91
N HIS A 21 6.35 10.98 12.28
CA HIS A 21 6.92 11.56 13.51
C HIS A 21 7.57 12.93 13.32
N ASN A 22 8.15 13.20 12.16
CA ASN A 22 9.07 14.34 11.99
C ASN A 22 8.64 15.35 10.92
N SER A 23 7.55 15.11 10.19
CA SER A 23 7.11 16.04 9.14
C SER A 23 6.02 16.99 9.64
N THR A 24 6.19 18.27 9.32
CA THR A 24 5.17 19.32 9.49
C THR A 24 4.47 19.66 8.18
N SER A 25 4.91 19.10 7.06
CA SER A 25 4.47 19.45 5.70
C SER A 25 3.95 18.28 4.87
N ARG A 26 4.09 17.05 5.36
CA ARG A 26 3.65 15.82 4.69
C ARG A 26 2.85 14.97 5.67
N ALA A 27 1.84 14.29 5.15
CA ALA A 27 1.06 13.30 5.88
C ALA A 27 1.20 11.93 5.20
N VAL A 28 1.02 10.86 5.98
CA VAL A 28 0.89 9.50 5.46
C VAL A 28 -0.58 9.12 5.55
N THR A 29 -1.12 8.58 4.47
CA THR A 29 -2.51 8.09 4.43
C THR A 29 -2.51 6.63 4.04
N LEU A 30 -3.31 5.84 4.74
CA LEU A 30 -3.50 4.44 4.41
C LEU A 30 -4.83 4.27 3.69
N ALA A 31 -4.81 3.53 2.59
CA ALA A 31 -6.01 3.18 1.85
C ALA A 31 -6.07 1.67 1.60
N HIS A 32 -7.27 1.10 1.69
CA HIS A 32 -7.49 -0.26 1.20
C HIS A 32 -7.74 -0.23 -0.30
N ILE A 33 -7.12 -1.16 -1.02
CA ILE A 33 -7.26 -1.29 -2.47
C ILE A 33 -8.03 -2.58 -2.76
N SER A 34 -9.22 -2.41 -3.31
CA SER A 34 -10.06 -3.49 -3.82
C SER A 34 -10.15 -3.44 -5.35
N ALA A 35 -10.50 -4.58 -5.94
CA ALA A 35 -10.82 -4.63 -7.36
C ALA A 35 -12.10 -3.82 -7.62
N ALA A 36 -12.13 -3.07 -8.73
CA ALA A 36 -13.31 -2.31 -9.11
C ALA A 36 -14.47 -3.28 -9.41
N PRO A 37 -15.67 -3.07 -8.81
CA PRO A 37 -16.81 -3.97 -9.03
C PRO A 37 -17.20 -4.10 -10.51
N SER A 38 -17.05 -3.01 -11.27
CA SER A 38 -17.34 -2.97 -12.71
C SER A 38 -16.44 -3.87 -13.56
N GLY A 39 -15.28 -4.27 -13.05
CA GLY A 39 -14.37 -5.18 -13.74
C GLY A 39 -14.63 -6.65 -13.46
N GLY A 40 -15.63 -6.97 -12.63
CA GLY A 40 -16.03 -8.34 -12.29
C GLY A 40 -14.86 -9.23 -11.86
N ASP A 41 -14.95 -10.50 -12.22
CA ASP A 41 -13.96 -11.52 -11.85
C ASP A 41 -12.56 -11.26 -12.45
N ASP A 42 -12.47 -10.61 -13.60
CA ASP A 42 -11.19 -10.33 -14.24
C ASP A 42 -10.38 -9.31 -13.46
N ALA A 43 -11.03 -8.28 -12.93
CA ALA A 43 -10.37 -7.33 -12.03
C ALA A 43 -9.95 -7.99 -10.72
N ALA A 44 -10.76 -8.90 -10.17
CA ALA A 44 -10.40 -9.67 -8.97
C ALA A 44 -9.16 -10.56 -9.22
N ARG A 45 -9.15 -11.32 -10.32
CA ARG A 45 -8.01 -12.16 -10.72
C ARG A 45 -6.75 -11.35 -11.01
N ALA A 46 -6.89 -10.17 -11.62
CA ALA A 46 -5.76 -9.28 -11.87
C ALA A 46 -5.15 -8.75 -10.56
N LEU A 47 -6.00 -8.35 -9.60
CA LEU A 47 -5.55 -7.91 -8.28
C LEU A 47 -4.84 -9.03 -7.53
N GLU A 48 -5.37 -10.26 -7.56
CA GLU A 48 -4.74 -11.43 -6.95
C GLU A 48 -3.34 -11.71 -7.52
N LYS A 49 -3.21 -11.67 -8.86
CA LYS A 49 -1.91 -11.81 -9.54
C LYS A 49 -0.92 -10.73 -9.11
N LEU A 50 -1.39 -9.49 -8.94
CA LEU A 50 -0.57 -8.37 -8.48
C LEU A 50 -0.09 -8.57 -7.04
N ILE A 51 -1.00 -9.00 -6.15
CA ILE A 51 -0.68 -9.32 -4.75
C ILE A 51 0.38 -10.42 -4.70
N LYS A 52 0.17 -11.52 -5.43
CA LYS A 52 1.12 -12.64 -5.52
C LYS A 52 2.49 -12.17 -6.02
N HIS A 53 2.53 -11.38 -7.09
CA HIS A 53 3.78 -10.87 -7.69
C HIS A 53 4.67 -10.13 -6.67
N TYR A 54 4.07 -9.24 -5.86
CA TYR A 54 4.79 -8.43 -4.88
C TYR A 54 5.12 -9.19 -3.60
N ARG A 55 4.26 -10.11 -3.16
CA ARG A 55 4.53 -11.01 -2.02
C ARG A 55 5.77 -11.87 -2.30
N GLU A 56 5.80 -12.57 -3.43
CA GLU A 56 6.92 -13.44 -3.82
C GLU A 56 8.27 -12.69 -3.87
N ARG A 57 8.22 -11.44 -4.33
CA ARG A 57 9.42 -10.60 -4.50
C ARG A 57 9.83 -9.86 -3.23
N LYS A 58 8.97 -9.86 -2.20
CA LYS A 58 9.18 -9.09 -0.96
C LYS A 58 9.44 -7.59 -1.25
N ARG A 59 8.65 -7.00 -2.16
CA ARG A 59 8.75 -5.61 -2.62
C ARG A 59 7.37 -4.95 -2.72
N ALA A 60 7.30 -3.65 -2.49
CA ALA A 60 6.13 -2.83 -2.81
C ALA A 60 6.25 -2.24 -4.22
N GLY A 61 5.12 -1.98 -4.86
CA GLY A 61 5.07 -1.17 -6.08
C GLY A 61 5.24 0.31 -5.73
N LEU A 62 6.01 1.05 -6.53
CA LEU A 62 6.18 2.50 -6.40
C LEU A 62 5.50 3.21 -7.56
N ALA A 63 4.62 4.13 -7.23
CA ALA A 63 4.00 5.04 -8.17
C ALA A 63 4.14 6.49 -7.69
N GLN A 64 3.98 7.42 -8.64
CA GLN A 64 3.92 8.84 -8.35
C GLN A 64 2.53 9.35 -8.71
N THR A 65 1.92 10.11 -7.80
CA THR A 65 0.63 10.75 -8.06
C THR A 65 0.82 11.96 -8.96
N THR A 66 -0.25 12.39 -9.63
CA THR A 66 -0.23 13.59 -10.49
C THR A 66 0.11 14.86 -9.71
N LEU A 67 -0.15 14.88 -8.40
CA LEU A 67 0.16 15.98 -7.49
C LEU A 67 1.58 15.90 -6.89
N GLY A 68 2.43 15.00 -7.39
CA GLY A 68 3.82 14.84 -6.94
C GLY A 68 4.00 14.03 -5.66
N GLY A 69 2.93 13.47 -5.11
CA GLY A 69 2.98 12.54 -3.98
C GLY A 69 3.55 11.18 -4.36
N GLU A 70 4.15 10.50 -3.39
CA GLU A 70 4.58 9.10 -3.53
C GLU A 70 3.42 8.20 -3.13
N PHE A 71 3.21 7.12 -3.89
CA PHE A 71 2.17 6.13 -3.61
C PHE A 71 2.77 4.74 -3.69
N TYR A 72 2.61 3.97 -2.62
CA TYR A 72 3.16 2.63 -2.50
C TYR A 72 2.05 1.58 -2.48
N LEU A 73 2.17 0.58 -3.34
CA LEU A 73 1.31 -0.60 -3.38
C LEU A 73 1.95 -1.71 -2.55
N VAL A 74 1.40 -1.99 -1.38
CA VAL A 74 1.95 -2.95 -0.42
C VAL A 74 0.98 -4.11 -0.23
N PRO A 75 1.33 -5.36 -0.62
CA PRO A 75 0.43 -6.48 -0.39
C PRO A 75 0.36 -6.79 1.11
N ARG A 76 -0.85 -6.99 1.65
CA ARG A 76 -1.01 -7.34 3.08
C ARG A 76 -0.30 -8.65 3.42
N GLY A 77 0.17 -8.75 4.65
CA GLY A 77 0.97 -9.85 5.18
C GLY A 77 1.96 -9.35 6.24
N SER A 78 2.71 -10.25 6.87
CA SER A 78 3.54 -10.00 8.06
C SER A 78 4.49 -8.78 7.98
N ASN A 79 4.93 -8.38 6.78
CA ASN A 79 5.78 -7.21 6.58
C ASN A 79 5.00 -5.90 6.34
N ALA A 80 3.78 -5.97 5.80
CA ALA A 80 2.94 -4.82 5.55
C ALA A 80 2.25 -4.33 6.83
N GLU A 81 1.90 -5.25 7.74
CA GLU A 81 1.27 -4.89 9.02
C GLU A 81 2.20 -4.06 9.92
N LYS A 82 3.51 -4.22 9.77
CA LYS A 82 4.50 -3.34 10.42
C LYS A 82 4.42 -1.89 9.95
N VAL A 83 3.94 -1.61 8.73
CA VAL A 83 3.65 -0.24 8.28
C VAL A 83 2.40 0.29 8.99
N LEU A 84 1.37 -0.56 9.14
CA LEU A 84 0.11 -0.23 9.80
C LEU A 84 0.26 0.10 11.29
N HIS A 85 1.28 -0.45 11.97
CA HIS A 85 1.53 -0.15 13.39
C HIS A 85 1.92 1.31 13.67
N TYR A 86 2.38 2.06 12.67
CA TYR A 86 2.86 3.44 12.85
C TYR A 86 1.88 4.51 12.38
N VAL A 87 0.85 4.14 11.61
CA VAL A 87 -0.15 5.08 11.11
C VAL A 87 -1.50 4.58 11.61
N PRO A 88 -2.15 5.28 12.56
CA PRO A 88 -3.42 4.83 13.12
C PRO A 88 -4.46 4.70 12.01
N LEU A 89 -5.12 3.55 11.96
CA LEU A 89 -6.31 3.34 11.13
C LEU A 89 -7.48 4.08 11.80
N GLU A 90 -8.30 4.79 11.02
CA GLU A 90 -9.48 5.43 11.57
C GLU A 90 -10.46 4.39 12.15
N PRO A 91 -11.08 4.65 13.32
CA PRO A 91 -12.03 3.73 13.94
C PRO A 91 -13.21 3.40 13.03
N GLY A 92 -13.54 2.11 12.87
CA GLY A 92 -14.67 1.64 12.07
C GLY A 92 -14.29 0.92 10.77
N GLN A 93 -13.00 0.89 10.39
CA GLN A 93 -12.54 0.07 9.28
C GLN A 93 -12.25 -1.38 9.74
N THR A 94 -13.04 -2.33 9.24
CA THR A 94 -12.74 -3.76 9.37
C THR A 94 -11.42 -4.05 8.68
N MET A 95 -10.50 -4.80 9.30
CA MET A 95 -9.29 -5.24 8.60
C MET A 95 -9.69 -6.22 7.48
N PRO A 96 -9.51 -5.88 6.19
CA PRO A 96 -9.83 -6.82 5.12
C PRO A 96 -8.72 -7.87 5.03
N SER A 97 -9.08 -9.14 5.14
CA SER A 97 -8.16 -10.27 4.99
C SER A 97 -7.59 -10.32 3.57
N ASP A 98 -6.26 -10.47 3.47
CA ASP A 98 -5.49 -10.75 2.25
C ASP A 98 -5.37 -9.68 1.14
N GLY A 99 -5.85 -8.46 1.37
CA GLY A 99 -5.87 -7.40 0.35
C GLY A 99 -4.53 -6.70 0.04
N MET A 100 -4.62 -5.58 -0.68
CA MET A 100 -3.52 -4.66 -0.98
C MET A 100 -3.74 -3.33 -0.23
N LEU A 101 -2.67 -2.74 0.27
CA LEU A 101 -2.66 -1.43 0.89
C LEU A 101 -2.04 -0.40 -0.04
N GLY A 102 -2.64 0.78 -0.09
CA GLY A 102 -2.01 2.02 -0.56
C GLY A 102 -1.43 2.76 0.63
N VAL A 103 -0.17 3.19 0.51
CA VAL A 103 0.51 4.10 1.45
C VAL A 103 0.93 5.36 0.71
#